data_AF-A0A7X8M931-F1
#
_entry.id   AF-A0A7X8M931-F1
#
_cell.length_a   1.000
_cell.length_b   1.000
_cell.length_c   1.000
_cell.angle_alpha   90.00
_cell.angle_beta   90.00
_cell.angle_gamma   90.00
#
_symmetry.space_group_name_H-M   'P 1'
#
loop_
_entity.id
_entity.type
_entity.pdbx_description
1 polymer ?
#
loop_
_entity_poly.entity_id
_entity_poly.type
_entity_poly.pdbx_seq_one_letter_code
_entity_poly.pdbx_strand_id
1 'polypeptide(L)'
;SSQGGKQLCCEQIALHCPKAQTDKLPGIVLPLLLPDLPVLLWWPDAPQAREKIFSSLCPNIDRLIIQSGAWITGWQDHCSLAQWIVHHQPQARIMDLTWASLTGWREALAQFFDAQEGAALLQGIDRIEFQTTPAGFSPAAGWLLAWLATVLQWRLRVHAQPDYTGPAGSICTSFAFPKAKVGQTGLVSVTLFTQCGGKTVRLQARRINSLEIECRRSDEEVVILQIPQRTESELLVQELDVAQEDELFIRTSRLLAQAEPVQEPPAAPNAGGA
;
A
#
# COMPACT_ATOMS: atom_id res chain seq x y z
N SER A 1 -7.85 -45.13 19.47
CA SER A 1 -8.27 -44.34 18.30
C SER A 1 -7.24 -43.23 18.08
N SER A 2 -6.27 -43.46 17.20
CA SER A 2 -5.22 -42.50 16.86
C SER A 2 -5.77 -41.47 15.87
N GLN A 3 -5.87 -40.21 16.30
CA GLN A 3 -6.05 -39.10 15.37
C GLN A 3 -4.79 -39.01 14.48
N GLY A 4 -4.95 -39.36 13.20
CA GLY A 4 -3.89 -39.17 12.21
C GLY A 4 -3.62 -37.68 12.04
N GLY A 5 -2.44 -37.23 12.48
CA GLY A 5 -1.97 -35.87 12.22
C GLY A 5 -1.92 -35.64 10.72
N LYS A 6 -2.42 -34.49 10.26
CA LYS A 6 -2.39 -34.07 8.86
C LYS A 6 -0.92 -34.00 8.44
N GLN A 7 -0.44 -34.98 7.67
CA GLN A 7 0.92 -34.99 7.16
C GLN A 7 1.00 -33.95 6.04
N LEU A 8 1.61 -32.80 6.35
CA LEU A 8 1.95 -31.80 5.35
C LEU A 8 3.17 -32.30 4.59
N CYS A 9 2.96 -32.78 3.36
CA CYS A 9 4.05 -33.00 2.41
C CYS A 9 4.33 -31.69 1.69
N CYS A 10 5.50 -31.09 1.92
CA CYS A 10 6.03 -29.99 1.13
C CYS A 10 7.41 -30.37 0.58
N GLU A 11 7.70 -29.91 -0.63
CA GLU A 11 9.03 -29.92 -1.21
C GLU A 11 9.53 -28.47 -1.29
N GLN A 12 10.79 -28.25 -0.94
CA GLN A 12 11.43 -26.95 -1.02
C GLN A 12 12.72 -27.06 -1.82
N ILE A 13 12.80 -26.33 -2.93
CA ILE A 13 13.99 -26.25 -3.78
C ILE A 13 14.60 -24.84 -3.61
N ALA A 14 15.83 -24.77 -3.10
CA ALA A 14 16.56 -23.52 -2.95
C ALA A 14 17.61 -23.36 -4.07
N LEU A 15 17.45 -22.34 -4.90
CA LEU A 15 18.38 -22.04 -6.00
C LEU A 15 19.26 -20.85 -5.63
N HIS A 16 20.58 -21.03 -5.70
CA HIS A 16 21.55 -19.97 -5.50
C HIS A 16 22.12 -19.54 -6.86
N CYS A 17 21.78 -18.34 -7.31
CA CYS A 17 22.22 -17.82 -8.60
C CYS A 17 23.03 -16.52 -8.43
N PRO A 18 24.26 -16.42 -8.98
CA PRO A 18 25.00 -15.16 -9.02
C PRO A 18 24.23 -14.07 -9.78
N LYS A 19 24.37 -12.80 -9.38
CA LYS A 19 23.67 -11.65 -9.99
C LYS A 19 23.82 -11.62 -11.52
N ALA A 20 25.03 -11.88 -12.03
CA ALA A 20 25.35 -11.88 -13.46
C ALA A 20 24.65 -12.98 -14.28
N GLN A 21 24.03 -13.97 -13.63
CA GLN A 21 23.35 -15.10 -14.29
C GLN A 21 21.84 -15.13 -14.02
N THR A 22 21.28 -14.11 -13.37
CA THR A 22 19.86 -14.08 -12.97
C THR A 22 18.89 -14.19 -14.16
N ASP A 23 19.29 -13.78 -15.36
CA ASP A 23 18.54 -13.97 -16.61
C ASP A 23 18.26 -15.44 -16.96
N LYS A 24 19.01 -16.40 -16.41
CA LYS A 24 18.81 -17.84 -16.64
C LYS A 24 17.75 -18.45 -15.71
N LEU A 25 17.34 -17.75 -14.65
CA LEU A 25 16.41 -18.28 -13.64
C LEU A 25 15.09 -18.77 -14.22
N PRO A 26 14.43 -18.08 -15.17
CA PRO A 26 13.18 -18.58 -15.74
C PRO A 26 13.31 -19.98 -16.36
N GLY A 27 14.42 -20.25 -17.06
CA GLY A 27 14.66 -21.57 -17.66
C GLY A 27 14.91 -22.70 -16.65
N ILE A 28 15.21 -22.36 -15.38
CA ILE A 28 15.40 -23.33 -14.29
C ILE A 28 14.11 -23.48 -13.48
N VAL A 29 13.41 -22.37 -13.20
CA VAL A 29 12.24 -22.34 -12.33
C VAL A 29 10.99 -22.86 -13.04
N LEU A 30 10.73 -22.44 -14.29
CA LEU A 30 9.50 -22.80 -15.00
C LEU A 30 9.29 -24.32 -15.15
N PRO A 31 10.33 -25.14 -15.45
CA PRO A 31 10.17 -26.60 -15.49
C PRO A 31 9.87 -27.27 -14.15
N LEU A 32 10.06 -26.57 -13.03
CA LEU A 32 9.75 -27.09 -11.68
C LEU A 32 8.30 -26.82 -11.27
N LEU A 33 7.57 -26.02 -12.04
CA LEU A 33 6.16 -25.77 -11.79
C LEU A 33 5.35 -27.03 -12.07
N LEU A 34 4.49 -27.39 -11.13
CA LEU A 34 3.58 -28.52 -11.29
C LEU A 34 2.37 -28.09 -12.13
N PRO A 35 1.96 -28.89 -13.12
CA PRO A 35 0.77 -28.58 -13.90
C PRO A 35 -0.48 -28.55 -13.02
N ASP A 36 -1.43 -27.70 -13.38
CA ASP A 36 -2.75 -27.55 -12.75
C ASP A 36 -2.74 -27.12 -11.27
N LEU A 37 -1.61 -26.61 -10.75
CA LEU A 37 -1.52 -25.98 -9.44
C LEU A 37 -1.38 -24.46 -9.55
N PRO A 38 -1.97 -23.68 -8.63
CA PRO A 38 -1.78 -22.25 -8.60
C PRO A 38 -0.31 -21.89 -8.31
N VAL A 39 0.24 -20.98 -9.11
CA VAL A 39 1.61 -20.50 -9.00
C VAL A 39 1.60 -19.09 -8.41
N LEU A 40 2.19 -18.97 -7.23
CA LEU A 40 2.36 -17.69 -6.55
C LEU A 40 3.83 -17.30 -6.55
N LEU A 41 4.11 -16.07 -6.97
CA LEU A 41 5.44 -15.49 -6.94
C LEU A 41 5.49 -14.41 -5.86
N TRP A 42 6.26 -14.65 -4.81
CA TRP A 42 6.60 -13.61 -3.84
C TRP A 42 7.88 -12.90 -4.28
N TRP A 43 7.79 -11.57 -4.41
CA TRP A 43 8.87 -10.72 -4.89
C TRP A 43 9.09 -9.55 -3.91
N PRO A 44 10.02 -9.70 -2.95
CA PRO A 44 10.23 -8.73 -1.87
C PRO A 44 11.09 -7.51 -2.26
N ASP A 45 11.49 -7.39 -3.53
CA ASP A 45 12.22 -6.23 -4.08
C ASP A 45 11.33 -5.45 -5.08
N ALA A 46 11.86 -4.41 -5.70
CA ALA A 46 11.21 -3.75 -6.84
C ALA A 46 11.18 -4.68 -8.07
N PRO A 47 10.01 -5.18 -8.53
CA PRO A 47 9.96 -6.02 -9.75
C PRO A 47 10.41 -5.26 -11.00
N GLN A 48 10.17 -3.94 -11.05
CA GLN A 48 10.58 -3.07 -12.18
C GLN A 48 12.09 -3.06 -12.40
N ALA A 49 12.88 -3.23 -11.34
CA ALA A 49 14.35 -3.28 -11.42
C ALA A 49 14.86 -4.53 -12.16
N ARG A 50 14.00 -5.53 -12.38
CA ARG A 50 14.30 -6.81 -13.01
C ARG A 50 13.23 -7.20 -14.02
N GLU A 51 12.71 -6.21 -14.74
CA GLU A 51 11.59 -6.36 -15.68
C GLU A 51 11.77 -7.51 -16.66
N LYS A 52 12.97 -7.73 -17.20
CA LYS A 52 13.25 -8.86 -18.11
C LYS A 52 12.97 -10.23 -17.48
N ILE A 53 13.37 -10.43 -16.23
CA ILE A 53 13.16 -11.68 -15.50
C ILE A 53 11.68 -11.79 -15.14
N PHE A 54 11.10 -10.72 -14.62
CA PHE A 54 9.69 -10.66 -14.26
C PHE A 54 8.80 -10.98 -15.46
N SER A 55 8.95 -10.28 -16.59
CA SER A 55 8.25 -10.51 -17.85
C SER A 55 8.37 -11.95 -18.36
N SER A 56 9.46 -12.66 -18.06
CA SER A 56 9.64 -14.07 -18.44
C SER A 56 8.86 -15.03 -17.53
N LEU A 57 8.67 -14.68 -16.27
CA LEU A 57 7.94 -15.49 -15.29
C LEU A 57 6.44 -15.19 -15.30
N CYS A 58 6.06 -13.91 -15.47
CA CYS A 58 4.70 -13.38 -15.39
C CYS A 58 3.63 -14.21 -16.14
N PRO A 59 3.88 -14.74 -17.36
CA PRO A 59 2.86 -15.54 -18.04
C PRO A 59 2.49 -16.85 -17.35
N ASN A 60 3.29 -17.32 -16.39
CA ASN A 60 3.13 -18.59 -15.69
C ASN A 60 2.81 -18.41 -14.20
N ILE A 61 2.49 -17.18 -13.76
CA ILE A 61 2.09 -16.92 -12.37
C ILE A 61 0.61 -16.56 -12.35
N ASP A 62 -0.12 -17.12 -11.40
CA ASP A 62 -1.49 -16.69 -11.13
C ASP A 62 -1.50 -15.40 -10.30
N ARG A 63 -0.48 -15.26 -9.44
CA ARG A 63 -0.38 -14.17 -8.47
C ARG A 63 1.03 -13.71 -8.22
N LEU A 64 1.18 -12.41 -8.12
CA LEU A 64 2.37 -11.74 -7.66
C LEU A 64 2.10 -11.09 -6.30
N ILE A 65 2.92 -11.43 -5.31
CA ILE A 65 2.92 -10.77 -4.00
C ILE A 65 4.15 -9.88 -3.92
N ILE A 66 3.94 -8.58 -3.79
CA ILE A 66 4.98 -7.58 -3.51
C ILE A 66 4.83 -7.04 -2.09
N GLN A 67 5.75 -6.17 -1.68
CA GLN A 67 5.85 -5.58 -0.35
C GLN A 67 6.39 -4.14 -0.48
N SER A 68 5.62 -3.24 -1.09
CA SER A 68 6.13 -1.93 -1.53
C SER A 68 6.87 -1.13 -0.45
N GLY A 69 6.50 -1.31 0.82
CA GLY A 69 7.18 -0.78 2.00
C GLY A 69 8.68 -1.09 2.11
N ALA A 70 9.19 -2.10 1.42
CA ALA A 70 10.61 -2.47 1.50
C ALA A 70 11.52 -1.71 0.52
N TRP A 71 10.99 -1.02 -0.50
CA TRP A 71 11.83 -0.32 -1.51
C TRP A 71 11.27 1.02 -2.00
N ILE A 72 9.99 1.34 -1.77
CA ILE A 72 9.45 2.65 -2.16
C ILE A 72 9.93 3.71 -1.18
N THR A 73 10.59 4.76 -1.71
CA THR A 73 11.21 5.81 -0.89
C THR A 73 10.62 7.20 -1.10
N GLY A 74 9.71 7.35 -2.07
CA GLY A 74 9.06 8.61 -2.38
C GLY A 74 7.70 8.44 -3.03
N TRP A 75 6.97 9.56 -3.16
CA TRP A 75 5.65 9.59 -3.76
C TRP A 75 5.69 9.24 -5.26
N GLN A 76 6.71 9.68 -5.98
CA GLN A 76 6.91 9.37 -7.40
C GLN A 76 7.11 7.87 -7.65
N ASP A 77 7.91 7.21 -6.81
CA ASP A 77 8.11 5.76 -6.87
C ASP A 77 6.77 5.04 -6.64
N HIS A 78 5.95 5.56 -5.72
CA HIS A 78 4.63 5.03 -5.38
C HIS A 78 3.65 5.14 -6.58
N CYS A 79 3.61 6.30 -7.25
CA CYS A 79 2.85 6.47 -8.49
C CYS A 79 3.37 5.58 -9.63
N SER A 80 4.70 5.44 -9.76
CA SER A 80 5.32 4.58 -10.76
C SER A 80 4.99 3.10 -10.54
N LEU A 81 4.96 2.67 -9.26
CA LEU A 81 4.48 1.35 -8.89
C LEU A 81 3.01 1.17 -9.27
N ALA A 82 2.14 2.15 -9.00
CA ALA A 82 0.75 2.08 -9.37
C ALA A 82 0.53 1.95 -10.90
N GLN A 83 1.30 2.69 -11.71
CA GLN A 83 1.30 2.54 -13.17
C GLN A 83 1.75 1.13 -13.60
N TRP A 84 2.82 0.62 -12.98
CA TRP A 84 3.32 -0.71 -13.25
C TRP A 84 2.31 -1.81 -12.88
N ILE A 85 1.62 -1.66 -11.75
CA ILE A 85 0.53 -2.56 -11.32
C ILE A 85 -0.58 -2.57 -12.37
N VAL A 86 -1.07 -1.39 -12.77
CA VAL A 86 -2.15 -1.28 -13.77
C VAL A 86 -1.75 -1.88 -15.12
N HIS A 87 -0.48 -1.74 -15.52
CA HIS A 87 0.03 -2.32 -16.76
C HIS A 87 0.02 -3.86 -16.74
N HIS A 88 0.40 -4.47 -15.62
CA HIS A 88 0.57 -5.93 -15.49
C HIS A 88 -0.65 -6.67 -14.93
N GLN A 89 -1.61 -5.96 -14.36
CA GLN A 89 -2.85 -6.52 -13.81
C GLN A 89 -3.60 -7.47 -14.77
N PRO A 90 -3.65 -7.24 -16.10
CA PRO A 90 -4.28 -8.18 -17.02
C PRO A 90 -3.56 -9.54 -17.15
N GLN A 91 -2.29 -9.63 -16.75
CA GLN A 91 -1.46 -10.83 -16.87
C GLN A 91 -1.42 -11.65 -15.58
N ALA A 92 -1.34 -10.97 -14.42
CA ALA A 92 -1.28 -11.60 -13.12
C ALA A 92 -1.98 -10.74 -12.07
N ARG A 93 -2.61 -11.39 -11.09
CA ARG A 93 -3.19 -10.67 -9.94
C ARG A 93 -2.06 -10.18 -9.04
N ILE A 94 -2.04 -8.89 -8.74
CA ILE A 94 -0.97 -8.28 -7.94
C ILE A 94 -1.52 -7.94 -6.55
N MET A 95 -0.79 -8.37 -5.54
CA MET A 95 -1.08 -8.16 -4.12
C MET A 95 0.11 -7.45 -3.50
N ASP A 96 -0.14 -6.53 -2.56
CA ASP A 96 0.91 -5.82 -1.84
C ASP A 96 0.74 -6.01 -0.33
N LEU A 97 1.72 -6.64 0.31
CA LEU A 97 1.70 -6.87 1.76
C LEU A 97 1.66 -5.56 2.55
N THR A 98 2.19 -4.45 1.99
CA THR A 98 2.09 -3.13 2.62
C THR A 98 0.65 -2.64 2.61
N TRP A 99 -0.07 -2.84 1.50
CA TRP A 99 -1.51 -2.56 1.43
C TRP A 99 -2.32 -3.46 2.37
N ALA A 100 -2.04 -4.78 2.38
CA ALA A 100 -2.73 -5.73 3.24
C ALA A 100 -2.59 -5.37 4.73
N SER A 101 -1.40 -4.88 5.14
CA SER A 101 -1.12 -4.43 6.51
C SER A 101 -2.01 -3.27 6.97
N LEU A 102 -2.62 -2.53 6.04
CA LEU A 102 -3.47 -1.37 6.32
C LEU A 102 -4.94 -1.72 6.57
N THR A 103 -5.34 -3.00 6.48
CA THR A 103 -6.73 -3.41 6.71
C THR A 103 -7.29 -2.88 8.03
N GLY A 104 -6.54 -3.06 9.12
CA GLY A 104 -6.92 -2.55 10.42
C GLY A 104 -6.93 -1.02 10.54
N TRP A 105 -6.06 -0.33 9.80
CA TRP A 105 -6.08 1.13 9.74
C TRP A 105 -7.32 1.66 9.01
N ARG A 106 -7.72 0.99 7.93
CA ARG A 106 -8.94 1.31 7.18
C ARG A 106 -10.18 1.10 8.03
N GLU A 107 -10.24 0.00 8.78
CA GLU A 107 -11.31 -0.27 9.75
C GLU A 107 -11.39 0.81 10.84
N ALA A 108 -10.27 1.15 11.47
CA ALA A 108 -10.21 2.18 12.50
C ALA A 108 -10.65 3.56 12.01
N LEU A 109 -10.36 3.90 10.75
CA LEU A 109 -10.81 5.15 10.14
C LEU A 109 -12.28 5.13 9.76
N ALA A 110 -12.80 4.00 9.26
CA ALA A 110 -14.19 3.85 8.86
C ALA A 110 -15.15 4.06 10.04
N GLN A 111 -14.79 3.58 11.24
CA GLN A 111 -15.62 3.69 12.44
C GLN A 111 -16.00 5.13 12.82
N PHE A 112 -15.19 6.13 12.46
CA PHE A 112 -15.53 7.53 12.72
C PHE A 112 -16.77 8.01 11.96
N PHE A 113 -17.22 7.27 10.95
CA PHE A 113 -18.27 7.68 10.03
C PHE A 113 -19.52 6.79 10.09
N ASP A 114 -19.59 5.85 11.03
CA ASP A 114 -20.76 4.96 11.21
C ASP A 114 -21.96 5.67 11.88
N ALA A 115 -21.73 6.83 12.50
CA ALA A 115 -22.75 7.64 13.15
C ALA A 115 -23.59 8.46 12.15
N GLN A 116 -24.73 9.01 12.62
CA GLN A 116 -25.65 9.79 11.79
C GLN A 116 -24.99 11.01 11.12
N GLU A 117 -24.00 11.66 11.76
CA GLU A 117 -23.26 12.78 11.17
C GLU A 117 -22.14 12.36 10.21
N GLY A 118 -21.90 11.05 10.03
CA GLY A 118 -20.77 10.52 9.26
C GLY A 118 -20.67 11.07 7.84
N ALA A 119 -21.79 11.19 7.13
CA ALA A 119 -21.82 11.76 5.78
C ALA A 119 -21.34 13.22 5.76
N ALA A 120 -21.75 14.05 6.72
CA ALA A 120 -21.31 15.44 6.81
C ALA A 120 -19.81 15.53 7.15
N LEU A 121 -19.34 14.67 8.06
CA LEU A 121 -17.93 14.57 8.40
C LEU A 121 -17.07 14.16 7.20
N LEU A 122 -17.52 13.23 6.35
CA LEU A 122 -16.79 12.83 5.15
C LEU A 122 -16.63 13.98 4.14
N GLN A 123 -17.68 14.76 3.93
CA GLN A 123 -17.68 15.89 2.98
C GLN A 123 -16.79 17.05 3.45
N GLY A 124 -16.65 17.23 4.76
CA GLY A 124 -15.90 18.32 5.35
C GLY A 124 -14.38 18.10 5.47
N ILE A 125 -13.86 16.93 5.10
CA ILE A 125 -12.42 16.63 5.26
C ILE A 125 -11.60 17.58 4.39
N ASP A 126 -10.73 18.37 5.02
CA ASP A 126 -9.86 19.34 4.38
C ASP A 126 -8.38 19.13 4.69
N ARG A 127 -8.06 18.34 5.72
CA ARG A 127 -6.68 18.08 6.14
C ARG A 127 -6.48 16.68 6.70
N ILE A 128 -5.34 16.09 6.35
CA ILE A 128 -4.86 14.81 6.88
C ILE A 128 -3.44 14.99 7.41
N GLU A 129 -3.19 14.44 8.59
CA GLU A 129 -1.86 14.38 9.19
C GLU A 129 -1.49 12.92 9.47
N PHE A 130 -0.35 12.49 8.93
CA PHE A 130 0.23 11.18 9.19
C PHE A 130 1.41 11.33 10.14
N GLN A 131 1.51 10.40 11.09
CA GLN A 131 2.74 10.20 11.87
C GLN A 131 3.33 8.85 11.53
N THR A 132 4.61 8.81 11.15
CA THR A 132 5.28 7.59 10.71
C THR A 132 6.68 7.48 11.30
N THR A 133 7.19 6.26 11.42
CA THR A 133 8.56 6.00 11.85
C THR A 133 9.14 4.81 11.07
N PRO A 134 10.41 4.84 10.62
CA PRO A 134 11.36 5.94 10.72
C PRO A 134 10.95 7.18 9.91
N ALA A 135 11.76 8.24 10.00
CA ALA A 135 11.55 9.46 9.22
C ALA A 135 11.73 9.21 7.72
N GLY A 136 10.95 9.91 6.89
CA GLY A 136 10.96 9.76 5.44
C GLY A 136 9.58 9.41 4.89
N PHE A 137 9.50 9.19 3.59
CA PHE A 137 8.25 8.76 2.97
C PHE A 137 7.83 7.38 3.51
N SER A 138 6.54 7.23 3.82
CA SER A 138 5.98 5.95 4.25
C SER A 138 5.04 5.43 3.16
N PRO A 139 5.37 4.31 2.50
CA PRO A 139 4.49 3.69 1.51
C PRO A 139 3.14 3.29 2.11
N ALA A 140 3.12 2.89 3.38
CA ALA A 140 1.90 2.60 4.13
C ALA A 140 1.00 3.86 4.26
N ALA A 141 1.56 5.02 4.59
CA ALA A 141 0.80 6.27 4.64
C ALA A 141 0.35 6.71 3.24
N GLY A 142 1.19 6.52 2.22
CA GLY A 142 0.86 6.79 0.81
C GLY A 142 -0.33 5.96 0.33
N TRP A 143 -0.32 4.65 0.58
CA TRP A 143 -1.43 3.77 0.23
C TRP A 143 -2.71 4.10 0.99
N LEU A 144 -2.61 4.43 2.28
CA LEU A 144 -3.79 4.79 3.07
C LEU A 144 -4.40 6.12 2.62
N LEU A 145 -3.57 7.09 2.23
CA LEU A 145 -4.03 8.34 1.62
C LEU A 145 -4.71 8.08 0.26
N ALA A 146 -4.10 7.26 -0.59
CA ALA A 146 -4.66 6.90 -1.89
C ALA A 146 -6.00 6.13 -1.74
N TRP A 147 -6.11 5.27 -0.72
CA TRP A 147 -7.36 4.61 -0.35
C TRP A 147 -8.44 5.62 0.02
N LEU A 148 -8.16 6.56 0.93
CA LEU A 148 -9.10 7.65 1.29
C LEU A 148 -9.56 8.41 0.06
N ALA A 149 -8.62 8.85 -0.77
CA ALA A 149 -8.93 9.56 -2.01
C ALA A 149 -9.81 8.72 -2.95
N THR A 150 -9.58 7.41 -3.02
CA THR A 150 -10.34 6.48 -3.87
C THR A 150 -11.77 6.30 -3.39
N VAL A 151 -11.97 6.05 -2.09
CA VAL A 151 -13.31 5.82 -1.53
C VAL A 151 -14.12 7.10 -1.43
N LEU A 152 -13.48 8.26 -1.24
CA LEU A 152 -14.11 9.57 -1.18
C LEU A 152 -14.16 10.30 -2.53
N GLN A 153 -13.71 9.64 -3.59
CA GLN A 153 -13.69 10.17 -4.96
C GLN A 153 -12.99 11.53 -5.08
N TRP A 154 -11.90 11.71 -4.33
CA TRP A 154 -11.04 12.88 -4.50
C TRP A 154 -10.29 12.81 -5.82
N ARG A 155 -9.94 13.99 -6.33
CA ARG A 155 -9.16 14.12 -7.56
C ARG A 155 -7.71 14.43 -7.23
N LEU A 156 -6.78 13.62 -7.72
CA LEU A 156 -5.35 13.93 -7.71
C LEU A 156 -5.06 15.05 -8.72
N ARG A 157 -4.41 16.13 -8.26
CA ARG A 157 -4.10 17.32 -9.08
C ARG A 157 -2.72 17.26 -9.70
N VAL A 158 -1.72 16.86 -8.92
CA VAL A 158 -0.31 16.89 -9.32
C VAL A 158 0.31 15.54 -8.97
N HIS A 159 1.14 15.02 -9.86
CA HIS A 159 1.79 13.73 -9.68
C HIS A 159 3.01 13.73 -8.77
N ALA A 160 3.75 14.84 -8.78
CA ALA A 160 4.99 14.98 -8.03
C ALA A 160 4.79 15.04 -6.50
N GLN A 161 3.54 15.16 -6.05
CA GLN A 161 3.21 15.27 -4.63
C GLN A 161 1.79 14.77 -4.38
N PRO A 162 1.46 14.33 -3.16
CA PRO A 162 0.12 13.85 -2.82
C PRO A 162 -0.90 15.00 -2.70
N ASP A 163 -1.18 15.69 -3.82
CA ASP A 163 -2.05 16.86 -3.87
C ASP A 163 -3.46 16.51 -4.38
N TYR A 164 -4.44 16.51 -3.48
CA TYR A 164 -5.81 16.11 -3.77
C TYR A 164 -6.80 17.27 -3.65
N THR A 165 -7.91 17.18 -4.39
CA THR A 165 -9.09 18.02 -4.21
C THR A 165 -10.29 17.14 -3.88
N GLY A 166 -10.93 17.41 -2.76
CA GLY A 166 -12.19 16.81 -2.32
C GLY A 166 -13.34 17.81 -2.31
N PRO A 167 -14.50 17.44 -1.73
CA PRO A 167 -15.68 18.30 -1.70
C PRO A 167 -15.48 19.62 -0.95
N ALA A 168 -14.67 19.62 0.11
CA ALA A 168 -14.29 20.83 0.86
C ALA A 168 -13.21 21.69 0.17
N GLY A 169 -12.71 21.27 -1.01
CA GLY A 169 -11.64 21.93 -1.75
C GLY A 169 -10.32 21.19 -1.65
N SER A 170 -9.22 21.95 -1.53
CA SER A 170 -7.87 21.37 -1.45
C SER A 170 -7.68 20.56 -0.18
N ILE A 171 -7.13 19.34 -0.30
CA ILE A 171 -6.79 18.51 0.85
C ILE A 171 -5.35 18.77 1.26
N CYS A 172 -5.15 19.34 2.45
CA CYS A 172 -3.83 19.54 3.02
C CYS A 172 -3.30 18.25 3.63
N THR A 173 -2.21 17.69 3.10
CA THR A 173 -1.57 16.50 3.67
C THR A 173 -0.25 16.85 4.33
N SER A 174 0.00 16.36 5.54
CA SER A 174 1.30 16.51 6.19
C SER A 174 1.80 15.21 6.81
N PHE A 175 3.12 15.11 6.92
CA PHE A 175 3.82 13.95 7.47
C PHE A 175 4.73 14.42 8.60
N ALA A 176 4.60 13.79 9.76
CA ALA A 176 5.44 14.04 10.92
C ALA A 176 6.15 12.76 11.36
N PHE A 177 7.36 12.91 11.88
CA PHE A 177 8.24 11.79 12.19
C PHE A 177 8.56 11.79 13.70
N PRO A 178 7.66 11.28 14.55
CA PRO A 178 7.93 11.21 15.98
C PRO A 178 9.13 10.29 16.25
N LYS A 179 9.81 10.50 17.37
CA LYS A 179 10.83 9.57 17.86
C LYS A 179 10.20 8.19 18.06
N ALA A 180 10.77 7.17 17.44
CA ALA A 180 10.33 5.79 17.58
C ALA A 180 10.35 5.37 19.06
N LYS A 181 9.22 4.83 19.55
CA LYS A 181 9.21 4.06 20.79
C LYS A 181 9.65 2.63 20.48
N VAL A 182 10.14 1.91 21.49
CA VAL A 182 10.52 0.49 21.34
C VAL A 182 9.31 -0.31 20.81
N GLY A 183 9.51 -1.05 19.73
CA GLY A 183 8.47 -1.85 19.07
C GLY A 183 7.51 -1.06 18.16
N GLN A 184 7.65 0.27 18.06
CA GLN A 184 6.84 1.09 17.17
C GLN A 184 7.56 1.31 15.84
N THR A 185 7.01 0.76 14.75
CA THR A 185 7.53 0.90 13.39
C THR A 185 6.39 1.11 12.40
N GLY A 186 6.65 1.82 11.30
CA GLY A 186 5.67 2.12 10.26
C GLY A 186 4.73 3.26 10.62
N LEU A 187 3.45 3.08 10.29
CA LEU A 187 2.39 4.07 10.56
C LEU A 187 2.06 4.11 12.06
N VAL A 188 2.13 5.30 12.65
CA VAL A 188 1.92 5.55 14.09
C VAL A 188 0.56 6.16 14.35
N SER A 189 0.14 7.13 13.55
CA SER A 189 -1.21 7.69 13.64
C SER A 189 -1.64 8.33 12.34
N VAL A 190 -2.95 8.44 12.19
CA VAL A 190 -3.63 9.20 11.13
C VAL A 190 -4.61 10.12 11.83
N THR A 191 -4.58 11.39 11.48
CA THR A 191 -5.53 12.38 11.98
C THR A 191 -6.23 13.04 10.80
N LEU A 192 -7.55 12.97 10.76
CA LEU A 192 -8.40 13.69 9.83
C LEU A 192 -8.95 14.93 10.53
N PHE A 193 -8.95 16.05 9.83
CA PHE A 193 -9.67 17.26 10.24
C PHE A 193 -10.80 17.49 9.26
N THR A 194 -11.99 17.70 9.80
CA THR A 194 -13.20 17.88 9.01
C THR A 194 -14.02 19.07 9.51
N GLN A 195 -14.49 19.89 8.57
CA GLN A 195 -15.40 21.00 8.87
C GLN A 195 -16.85 20.52 8.88
N CYS A 196 -17.48 20.59 10.05
CA CYS A 196 -18.88 20.19 10.23
C CYS A 196 -19.60 21.18 11.14
N GLY A 197 -20.71 21.76 10.67
CA GLY A 197 -21.50 22.71 11.45
C GLY A 197 -20.74 23.96 11.90
N GLY A 198 -19.78 24.44 11.10
CA GLY A 198 -18.96 25.62 11.42
C GLY A 198 -17.86 25.37 12.45
N LYS A 199 -17.62 24.11 12.83
CA LYS A 199 -16.53 23.69 13.73
C LYS A 199 -15.61 22.72 13.01
N THR A 200 -14.35 22.71 13.43
CA THR A 200 -13.39 21.68 13.02
C THR A 200 -13.45 20.51 13.99
N VAL A 201 -13.82 19.34 13.49
CA VAL A 201 -13.81 18.07 14.22
C VAL A 201 -12.51 17.34 13.92
N ARG A 202 -11.83 16.84 14.97
CA ARG A 202 -10.60 16.06 14.84
C ARG A 202 -10.91 14.58 15.06
N LEU A 203 -10.53 13.74 14.10
CA LEU A 203 -10.68 12.28 14.13
C LEU A 203 -9.29 11.66 14.10
N GLN A 204 -8.85 11.01 15.18
CA GLN A 204 -7.51 10.46 15.29
C GLN A 204 -7.55 8.96 15.56
N ALA A 205 -6.94 8.17 14.68
CA ALA A 205 -6.56 6.79 14.93
C ALA A 205 -5.06 6.73 15.26
N ARG A 206 -4.67 6.10 16.37
CA ARG A 206 -3.29 6.03 16.83
C ARG A 206 -2.95 4.63 17.33
N ARG A 207 -1.85 4.06 16.83
CA ARG A 207 -1.32 2.81 17.35
C ARG A 207 -0.63 3.06 18.68
N ILE A 208 -1.13 2.41 19.74
CA ILE A 208 -0.61 2.53 21.10
C ILE A 208 0.32 1.38 21.47
N ASN A 209 0.10 0.19 20.89
CA ASN A 209 0.96 -0.98 20.99
C ASN A 209 0.77 -1.89 19.76
N SER A 210 1.39 -3.07 19.76
CA SER A 210 1.28 -4.03 18.65
C SER A 210 -0.11 -4.65 18.49
N LEU A 211 -1.01 -4.51 19.46
CA LEU A 211 -2.34 -5.12 19.47
C LEU A 211 -3.47 -4.11 19.25
N GLU A 212 -3.24 -2.82 19.53
CA GLU A 212 -4.32 -1.87 19.72
C GLU A 212 -4.15 -0.57 18.91
N ILE A 213 -5.27 -0.10 18.36
CA ILE A 213 -5.43 1.25 17.82
C ILE A 213 -6.43 2.00 18.70
N GLU A 214 -6.00 3.14 19.24
CA GLU A 214 -6.84 4.12 19.93
C GLU A 214 -7.50 5.04 18.89
N CYS A 215 -8.82 5.13 18.92
CA CYS A 215 -9.62 6.03 18.11
C CYS A 215 -10.24 7.12 19.00
N ARG A 216 -10.01 8.39 18.64
CA ARG A 216 -10.52 9.55 19.37
C ARG A 216 -11.15 10.56 18.41
N ARG A 217 -12.42 10.90 18.65
CA ARG A 217 -13.10 12.08 18.11
C ARG A 217 -13.07 13.20 19.15
N SER A 218 -12.89 14.45 18.74
CA SER A 218 -12.62 15.59 19.65
C SER A 218 -13.63 15.76 20.80
N ASP A 219 -14.88 15.38 20.57
CA ASP A 219 -15.99 15.65 21.48
C ASP A 219 -16.54 14.36 22.12
N GLU A 220 -15.85 13.23 21.95
CA GLU A 220 -16.32 11.91 22.37
C GLU A 220 -15.28 11.16 23.21
N GLU A 221 -15.74 10.07 23.85
CA GLU A 221 -14.86 9.16 24.56
C GLU A 221 -13.95 8.39 23.60
N VAL A 222 -12.85 7.91 24.16
CA VAL A 222 -11.86 7.11 23.42
C VAL A 222 -12.38 5.71 23.20
N VAL A 223 -12.26 5.20 21.98
CA VAL A 223 -12.53 3.81 21.62
C VAL A 223 -11.21 3.09 21.37
N ILE A 224 -11.03 1.90 21.93
CA ILE A 224 -9.84 1.07 21.69
C ILE A 224 -10.24 -0.13 20.84
N LEU A 225 -9.56 -0.31 19.71
CA LEU A 225 -9.78 -1.41 18.79
C LEU A 225 -8.66 -2.43 18.90
N GLN A 226 -9.04 -3.71 19.03
CA GLN A 226 -8.12 -4.85 19.07
C GLN A 226 -7.70 -5.23 17.65
N ILE A 227 -6.74 -4.48 17.12
CA ILE A 227 -6.23 -4.58 15.75
C ILE A 227 -4.74 -4.91 15.79
N PRO A 228 -4.39 -6.22 15.86
CA PRO A 228 -3.01 -6.65 15.95
C PRO A 228 -2.22 -6.32 14.68
N GLN A 229 -0.99 -5.89 14.88
CA GLN A 229 -0.01 -5.73 13.83
C GLN A 229 0.45 -7.13 13.40
N ARG A 230 0.26 -7.43 12.12
CA ARG A 230 0.67 -8.69 11.52
C ARG A 230 2.13 -8.62 11.09
N THR A 231 2.83 -9.73 11.26
CA THR A 231 4.14 -10.00 10.70
C THR A 231 4.05 -10.21 9.19
N GLU A 232 5.20 -10.15 8.50
CA GLU A 232 5.25 -10.44 7.06
C GLU A 232 4.74 -11.86 6.75
N SER A 233 5.12 -12.86 7.54
CA SER A 233 4.68 -14.24 7.34
C SER A 233 3.17 -14.40 7.55
N GLU A 234 2.58 -13.71 8.53
CA GLU A 234 1.13 -13.73 8.74
C GLU A 234 0.38 -13.05 7.59
N LEU A 235 0.91 -11.94 7.07
CA LEU A 235 0.36 -11.28 5.89
C LEU A 235 0.49 -12.18 4.65
N LEU A 236 1.63 -12.82 4.44
CA LEU A 236 1.84 -13.75 3.33
C LEU A 236 0.81 -14.88 3.39
N VAL A 237 0.67 -15.55 4.55
CA VAL A 237 -0.32 -16.64 4.76
C VAL A 237 -1.74 -16.16 4.46
N GLN A 238 -2.10 -14.96 4.92
CA GLN A 238 -3.40 -14.39 4.62
C GLN A 238 -3.59 -14.20 3.11
N GLU A 239 -2.60 -13.66 2.40
CA GLU A 239 -2.68 -13.47 0.94
C GLU A 239 -2.75 -14.80 0.17
N LEU A 240 -2.20 -15.90 0.71
CA LEU A 240 -2.36 -17.25 0.15
C LEU A 240 -3.82 -17.73 0.18
N ASP A 241 -4.58 -17.35 1.22
CA ASP A 241 -5.98 -17.79 1.42
C ASP A 241 -7.00 -16.98 0.60
N VAL A 242 -6.66 -15.76 0.17
CA VAL A 242 -7.60 -14.89 -0.54
C VAL A 242 -7.86 -15.44 -1.95
N ALA A 243 -9.07 -15.90 -2.29
CA ALA A 243 -9.32 -16.48 -3.62
C ALA A 243 -9.39 -15.44 -4.78
N GLN A 244 -9.67 -14.17 -4.47
CA GLN A 244 -10.02 -13.12 -5.43
C GLN A 244 -9.03 -11.96 -5.43
N GLU A 245 -9.06 -11.15 -6.48
CA GLU A 245 -8.28 -9.91 -6.55
C GLU A 245 -8.89 -8.85 -5.62
N ASP A 246 -8.05 -8.05 -4.96
CA ASP A 246 -8.52 -6.89 -4.19
C ASP A 246 -8.88 -5.76 -5.16
N GLU A 247 -10.17 -5.67 -5.53
CA GLU A 247 -10.66 -4.65 -6.45
C GLU A 247 -10.41 -3.22 -5.95
N LEU A 248 -10.40 -3.01 -4.63
CA LEU A 248 -10.15 -1.70 -4.05
C LEU A 248 -8.68 -1.32 -4.16
N PHE A 249 -7.77 -2.29 -4.01
CA PHE A 249 -6.35 -2.09 -4.30
C PHE A 249 -6.17 -1.68 -5.76
N ILE A 250 -6.72 -2.43 -6.71
CA ILE A 250 -6.58 -2.13 -8.14
C ILE A 250 -7.23 -0.77 -8.49
N ARG A 251 -8.40 -0.45 -7.94
CA ARG A 251 -9.04 0.86 -8.14
C ARG A 251 -8.17 1.99 -7.59
N THR A 252 -7.52 1.78 -6.45
CA THR A 252 -6.59 2.74 -5.84
C THR A 252 -5.34 2.91 -6.70
N SER A 253 -4.79 1.81 -7.22
CA SER A 253 -3.67 1.86 -8.18
C SER A 253 -4.06 2.62 -9.45
N ARG A 254 -5.28 2.44 -9.97
CA ARG A 254 -5.77 3.21 -11.13
C ARG A 254 -5.86 4.71 -10.85
N LEU A 255 -6.35 5.12 -9.66
CA LEU A 255 -6.38 6.54 -9.27
C LEU A 255 -4.97 7.14 -9.32
N LEU A 256 -3.98 6.45 -8.76
CA LEU A 256 -2.60 6.91 -8.78
C LEU A 256 -1.97 6.83 -10.17
N ALA A 257 -2.32 5.84 -10.98
CA ALA A 257 -1.79 5.68 -12.33
C ALA A 257 -2.30 6.75 -13.31
N GLN A 258 -3.49 7.30 -13.07
CA GLN A 258 -4.21 8.20 -13.98
C GLN A 258 -3.56 9.56 -14.19
N ALA A 259 -2.71 10.03 -13.30
CA ALA A 259 -2.14 11.34 -13.51
C ALA A 259 -1.05 11.25 -14.63
N GLU A 260 -0.69 12.37 -15.25
CA GLU A 260 0.32 12.40 -16.33
C GLU A 260 1.75 12.65 -15.79
N PRO A 261 2.77 11.88 -16.21
CA PRO A 261 4.13 12.11 -15.77
C PRO A 261 4.56 13.56 -16.05
N VAL A 262 5.25 14.19 -15.10
CA VAL A 262 5.82 15.54 -15.32
C VAL A 262 6.82 15.42 -16.47
N GLN A 263 6.51 16.02 -17.62
CA GLN A 263 7.51 16.19 -18.68
C GLN A 263 8.66 17.02 -18.10
N GLU A 264 9.88 16.46 -18.09
CA GLU A 264 11.08 17.24 -17.83
C GLU A 264 11.09 18.43 -18.81
N PRO A 265 11.36 19.66 -18.35
CA PRO A 265 11.50 20.79 -19.25
C PRO A 265 12.62 20.47 -20.26
N PRO A 266 12.43 20.77 -21.56
CA PRO A 266 13.44 20.50 -22.56
C PRO A 266 14.76 21.15 -22.15
N ALA A 267 15.85 20.37 -22.19
CA ALA A 267 17.18 20.85 -21.89
C ALA A 267 17.44 22.13 -22.68
N ALA A 268 17.85 23.19 -21.98
CA ALA A 268 18.15 24.47 -22.60
C ALA A 268 19.18 24.26 -23.73
N PRO A 269 18.97 24.86 -24.92
CA PRO A 269 19.91 24.71 -26.01
C PRO A 269 21.28 25.21 -25.56
N ASN A 270 22.31 24.39 -25.76
CA ASN A 270 23.70 24.75 -25.49
C ASN A 270 24.02 26.08 -26.19
N ALA A 271 24.13 27.15 -25.41
CA ALA A 271 24.72 28.40 -25.85
C ALA A 271 26.24 28.18 -25.95
N GLY A 272 26.68 27.60 -27.05
CA GLY A 272 28.09 27.40 -27.37
C GLY A 272 28.33 27.57 -28.86
N GLY A 273 28.93 28.70 -29.24
CA GLY A 273 29.60 28.85 -30.53
C GLY A 273 29.31 30.14 -31.27
N ALA A 274 29.97 31.24 -30.87
CA ALA A 274 30.51 32.25 -31.78
C ALA A 274 31.80 32.81 -31.17
#